data_AF-A0A371K0G8-F1
#
_entry.id   AF-A0A371K0G8-F1
#
_cell.length_a   1.000
_cell.length_b   1.000
_cell.length_c   1.000
_cell.angle_alpha   90.00
_cell.angle_beta   90.00
_cell.angle_gamma   90.00
#
_symmetry.space_group_name_H-M   'P 1'
#
loop_
_entity.id
_entity.type
_entity.pdbx_description
1 polymer ?
#
loop_
_entity_poly.entity_id
_entity_poly.type
_entity_poly.pdbx_seq_one_letter_code
_entity_poly.pdbx_strand_id
1 'polypeptide(L)'
;MGHQRIPVRLESGRDVTLVKWEDVPPPAHGDALQSKPWNASHKRSGVAFYESTIQYMRNDWAIAHMSPTPVSLTDRSGKGHNLLLFHNASTDTWHSADALDIDHARPWKEHLTALKVDNYADANRAYNDVGNLRLLPSTVNRARNSFENMLEEHGNDSPEVAAWVKKNFGYDAAASHPAFDEGSDLARRTKATTGASWEPEDGRKGLSFDTRVLDKWYNHQLEQTYAGTVELTSPTTGRKTEVPLFQCAATRQLVTRDAFDIDHEVPFEILATEMVKYAQGGTTKANALDAYNETSNLRLISRSANSSHEWELNQFGQYRDAGSELSDDSDLENDDDRAFIDDDEEPELAAKGMDLSDDKPGKSKPGPSAPLPSFGGPFGMAASSSSSPQPSMSAFATPSSMAASSSSPPLLDNPRHPDHRLYDQALKSLRALPAHGGLSEEQQRNAASSMAYAAKDARMGGIDRAFLTDGGTLFAVQDPELPSRRAVGLSAADAVKVTVEQNTAFIDRLPAVPKPGAQAQSQGHSFTF
;
A
#
# COMPACT_ATOMS: atom_id res chain seq x y z
N MET A 1 -14.54 -1.95 23.73
CA MET A 1 -15.09 -1.97 22.36
C MET A 1 -15.97 -3.21 22.27
N GLY A 2 -17.13 -3.12 21.63
CA GLY A 2 -18.14 -4.18 21.72
C GLY A 2 -18.82 -4.43 20.38
N HIS A 3 -18.79 -5.68 19.94
CA HIS A 3 -19.59 -6.16 18.83
C HIS A 3 -21.00 -6.60 19.27
N GLN A 4 -21.93 -6.63 18.32
CA GLN A 4 -23.24 -7.22 18.48
C GLN A 4 -23.45 -8.30 17.42
N ARG A 5 -23.75 -9.52 17.85
CA ARG A 5 -24.17 -10.60 16.95
C ARG A 5 -25.62 -10.42 16.53
N ILE A 6 -25.87 -10.53 15.23
CA ILE A 6 -27.17 -10.31 14.60
C ILE A 6 -27.57 -11.61 13.89
N PRO A 7 -28.47 -12.41 14.48
CA PRO A 7 -29.06 -13.55 13.79
C PRO A 7 -29.87 -13.05 12.58
N VAL A 8 -29.63 -13.63 11.40
CA VAL A 8 -30.34 -13.31 10.17
C VAL A 8 -30.89 -14.59 9.56
N ARG A 9 -32.20 -14.59 9.31
CA ARG A 9 -32.90 -15.65 8.59
C ARG A 9 -32.80 -15.38 7.09
N LEU A 10 -32.24 -16.32 6.33
CA LEU A 10 -32.17 -16.34 4.88
C LEU A 10 -33.53 -16.74 4.26
N GLU A 11 -33.74 -16.47 2.97
CA GLU A 11 -34.94 -16.85 2.22
C GLU A 11 -35.15 -18.37 2.19
N SER A 12 -34.05 -19.13 2.19
CA SER A 12 -34.06 -20.59 2.30
C SER A 12 -34.61 -21.13 3.62
N GLY A 13 -34.89 -20.24 4.59
CA GLY A 13 -35.31 -20.59 5.93
C GLY A 13 -34.15 -20.97 6.86
N ARG A 14 -32.89 -20.86 6.42
CA ARG A 14 -31.70 -21.11 7.25
C ARG A 14 -31.25 -19.85 7.99
N ASP A 15 -30.53 -20.02 9.09
CA ASP A 15 -30.04 -18.91 9.90
C ASP A 15 -28.52 -18.76 9.71
N VAL A 16 -28.06 -17.51 9.66
CA VAL A 16 -26.65 -17.11 9.72
C VAL A 16 -26.46 -16.08 10.83
N THR A 17 -25.23 -15.90 11.30
CA THR A 17 -24.90 -14.86 12.27
C THR A 17 -24.04 -13.80 11.61
N LEU A 18 -24.57 -12.58 11.51
CA LEU A 18 -23.78 -11.41 11.12
C LEU A 18 -23.30 -10.66 12.36
N VAL A 19 -22.45 -9.67 12.14
CA VAL A 19 -21.92 -8.85 13.23
C VAL A 19 -21.99 -7.37 12.89
N LYS A 20 -22.49 -6.58 13.85
CA LYS A 20 -22.24 -5.15 13.92
C LYS A 20 -21.04 -4.93 14.82
N TRP A 21 -20.06 -4.17 14.35
CA TRP A 21 -18.88 -3.84 15.14
C TRP A 21 -18.89 -2.34 15.43
N GLU A 22 -18.93 -1.98 16.70
CA GLU A 22 -19.15 -0.60 17.15
C GLU A 22 -20.35 0.07 16.47
N ASP A 23 -20.14 1.12 15.70
CA ASP A 23 -21.15 1.85 14.94
C ASP A 23 -21.28 1.36 13.48
N VAL A 24 -20.49 0.38 13.06
CA VAL A 24 -20.49 -0.19 11.70
C VAL A 24 -21.42 -1.41 11.62
N PRO A 25 -22.64 -1.28 11.06
CA PRO A 25 -23.54 -2.42 10.87
C PRO A 25 -23.16 -3.23 9.62
N PRO A 26 -23.66 -4.48 9.50
CA PRO A 26 -23.72 -5.15 8.20
C PRO A 26 -24.50 -4.30 7.19
N PRO A 27 -24.09 -4.25 5.92
CA PRO A 27 -24.80 -3.50 4.89
C PRO A 27 -26.21 -4.08 4.68
N ALA A 28 -27.16 -3.18 4.42
CA ALA A 28 -28.46 -3.57 3.91
C ALA A 28 -28.36 -3.82 2.39
N HIS A 29 -28.93 -4.93 1.92
CA HIS A 29 -28.97 -5.24 0.49
C HIS A 29 -30.26 -4.73 -0.13
N GLY A 30 -30.15 -3.93 -1.19
CA GLY A 30 -31.30 -3.47 -1.97
C GLY A 30 -31.85 -4.55 -2.91
N ASP A 31 -32.99 -4.23 -3.53
CA ASP A 31 -33.76 -5.15 -4.38
C ASP A 31 -32.91 -5.81 -5.48
N ALA A 32 -31.95 -5.07 -6.06
CA ALA A 32 -31.07 -5.59 -7.10
C ALA A 32 -30.31 -6.87 -6.68
N LEU A 33 -29.78 -6.93 -5.46
CA LEU A 33 -29.09 -8.13 -4.96
C LEU A 33 -30.07 -9.21 -4.50
N GLN A 34 -31.23 -8.81 -3.98
CA GLN A 34 -32.27 -9.75 -3.55
C GLN A 34 -32.89 -10.49 -4.74
N SER A 35 -33.07 -9.81 -5.88
CA SER A 35 -33.63 -10.41 -7.09
C SER A 35 -32.60 -11.11 -7.97
N LYS A 36 -31.30 -10.83 -7.80
CA LYS A 36 -30.25 -11.42 -8.63
C LYS A 36 -30.01 -12.87 -8.21
N PRO A 37 -30.25 -13.86 -9.09
CA PRO A 37 -30.08 -15.27 -8.76
C PRO A 37 -28.61 -15.63 -8.47
N TRP A 38 -28.39 -16.44 -7.45
CA TRP A 38 -27.11 -17.04 -7.12
C TRP A 38 -27.12 -18.54 -7.42
N ASN A 39 -25.96 -19.10 -7.75
CA ASN A 39 -25.74 -20.53 -7.88
C ASN A 39 -24.25 -20.85 -7.63
N ALA A 40 -23.92 -22.12 -7.39
CA ALA A 40 -22.57 -22.55 -7.03
C ALA A 40 -21.50 -22.39 -8.12
N SER A 41 -21.89 -22.15 -9.38
CA SER A 41 -20.95 -21.88 -10.48
C SER A 41 -20.50 -20.41 -10.54
N HIS A 42 -21.16 -19.51 -9.79
CA HIS A 42 -20.75 -18.11 -9.75
C HIS A 42 -19.41 -17.91 -9.06
N LYS A 43 -18.67 -16.92 -9.57
CA LYS A 43 -17.33 -16.55 -9.12
C LYS A 43 -17.35 -15.79 -7.79
N ARG A 44 -16.18 -15.75 -7.15
CA ARG A 44 -15.94 -15.09 -5.87
C ARG A 44 -16.20 -13.57 -5.91
N SER A 45 -15.97 -12.90 -7.04
CA SER A 45 -16.22 -11.46 -7.24
C SER A 45 -17.66 -11.01 -6.99
N GLY A 46 -18.59 -11.96 -6.87
CA GLY A 46 -19.98 -11.71 -6.53
C GLY A 46 -20.28 -11.49 -5.04
N VAL A 47 -19.34 -11.81 -4.15
CA VAL A 47 -19.48 -11.68 -2.70
C VAL A 47 -18.30 -10.88 -2.15
N ALA A 48 -18.37 -10.40 -0.91
CA ALA A 48 -17.22 -9.78 -0.23
C ALA A 48 -17.43 -9.81 1.27
N PHE A 49 -16.34 -9.68 2.04
CA PHE A 49 -16.48 -9.42 3.47
C PHE A 49 -17.03 -8.01 3.70
N TYR A 50 -17.96 -7.89 4.62
CA TYR A 50 -18.42 -6.61 5.11
C TYR A 50 -17.36 -5.96 5.98
N GLU A 51 -17.33 -4.63 5.99
CA GLU A 51 -16.44 -3.88 6.89
C GLU A 51 -16.66 -4.28 8.35
N SER A 52 -17.92 -4.43 8.79
CA SER A 52 -18.23 -4.86 10.15
C SER A 52 -17.68 -6.26 10.48
N THR A 53 -17.71 -7.17 9.52
CA THR A 53 -17.11 -8.51 9.63
C THR A 53 -15.60 -8.42 9.75
N ILE A 54 -14.95 -7.64 8.89
CA ILE A 54 -13.48 -7.45 8.89
C ILE A 54 -13.03 -6.91 10.25
N GLN A 55 -13.68 -5.85 10.72
CA GLN A 55 -13.36 -5.22 11.99
C GLN A 55 -13.59 -6.16 13.17
N TYR A 56 -14.71 -6.89 13.20
CA TYR A 56 -14.94 -7.89 14.25
C TYR A 56 -13.88 -9.00 14.26
N MET A 57 -13.55 -9.54 13.08
CA MET A 57 -12.61 -10.65 12.99
C MET A 57 -11.21 -10.22 13.45
N ARG A 58 -10.69 -9.11 12.91
CA ARG A 58 -9.33 -8.61 13.20
C ARG A 58 -9.15 -8.06 14.61
N ASN A 59 -10.24 -7.72 15.31
CA ASN A 59 -10.18 -7.20 16.67
C ASN A 59 -10.75 -8.23 17.66
N ASP A 60 -12.05 -8.16 17.95
CA ASP A 60 -12.71 -8.91 19.02
C ASP A 60 -12.54 -10.44 18.87
N TRP A 61 -12.66 -10.98 17.64
CA TRP A 61 -12.47 -12.41 17.41
C TRP A 61 -11.02 -12.82 17.64
N ALA A 62 -10.05 -12.11 17.05
CA ALA A 62 -8.62 -12.39 17.22
C ALA A 62 -8.22 -12.36 18.70
N ILE A 63 -8.69 -11.35 19.44
CA ILE A 63 -8.42 -11.21 20.88
C ILE A 63 -8.95 -12.40 21.68
N ALA A 64 -10.15 -12.87 21.33
CA ALA A 64 -10.79 -13.97 22.04
C ALA A 64 -10.23 -15.37 21.70
N HIS A 65 -9.64 -15.56 20.52
CA HIS A 65 -9.30 -16.89 20.02
C HIS A 65 -7.80 -17.11 19.72
N MET A 66 -6.98 -16.07 19.64
CA MET A 66 -5.58 -16.16 19.22
C MET A 66 -4.58 -15.67 20.26
N SER A 67 -4.93 -15.74 21.56
CA SER A 67 -4.02 -15.46 22.70
C SER A 67 -3.09 -14.24 22.47
N PRO A 68 -3.64 -13.04 22.24
CA PRO A 68 -2.83 -11.86 21.92
C PRO A 68 -1.85 -11.56 23.04
N THR A 69 -0.58 -11.39 22.69
CA THR A 69 0.50 -11.14 23.64
C THR A 69 1.16 -9.80 23.32
N PRO A 70 1.15 -8.84 24.26
CA PRO A 70 1.85 -7.58 24.08
C PRO A 70 3.35 -7.80 24.14
N VAL A 71 4.05 -7.21 23.19
CA VAL A 71 5.51 -7.22 23.13
C VAL A 71 6.05 -5.81 22.94
N SER A 72 7.22 -5.58 23.53
CA SER A 72 7.96 -4.33 23.38
C SER A 72 9.34 -4.65 22.85
N LEU A 73 9.78 -3.93 21.82
CA LEU A 73 11.11 -4.06 21.25
C LEU A 73 11.73 -2.68 21.07
N THR A 74 12.99 -2.52 21.46
CA THR A 74 13.79 -1.35 21.07
C THR A 74 14.59 -1.74 19.84
N ASP A 75 14.37 -1.05 18.72
CA ASP A 75 15.05 -1.35 17.47
C ASP A 75 16.52 -0.89 17.48
N ARG A 76 17.25 -1.21 16.40
CA ARG A 76 18.66 -0.82 16.21
C ARG A 76 18.90 0.70 16.23
N SER A 77 17.87 1.53 16.02
CA SER A 77 17.96 2.99 16.12
C SER A 77 17.74 3.52 17.54
N GLY A 78 17.39 2.66 18.50
CA GLY A 78 17.02 3.05 19.85
C GLY A 78 15.56 3.47 20.01
N LYS A 79 14.72 3.28 18.98
CA LYS A 79 13.28 3.58 19.04
C LYS A 79 12.54 2.40 19.65
N GLY A 80 11.73 2.67 20.67
CA GLY A 80 10.82 1.69 21.28
C GLY A 80 9.57 1.48 20.43
N HIS A 81 9.16 0.22 20.28
CA HIS A 81 7.97 -0.22 19.57
C HIS A 81 7.14 -1.11 20.49
N ASN A 82 5.82 -0.98 20.40
CA ASN A 82 4.86 -1.84 21.08
C ASN A 82 3.89 -2.39 20.05
N LEU A 83 3.62 -3.69 20.12
CA LEU A 83 2.68 -4.38 19.24
C LEU A 83 2.06 -5.57 19.96
N LEU A 84 0.97 -6.07 19.40
CA LEU A 84 0.38 -7.36 19.78
C LEU A 84 0.83 -8.41 18.79
N LEU A 85 1.27 -9.56 19.31
CA LEU A 85 1.47 -10.77 18.53
C LEU A 85 0.36 -11.77 18.86
N PHE A 86 -0.20 -12.39 17.83
CA PHE A 86 -1.29 -13.34 17.91
C PHE A 86 -0.73 -14.75 17.71
N HIS A 87 -1.10 -15.66 18.60
CA HIS A 87 -0.69 -17.06 18.53
C HIS A 87 -1.68 -17.84 17.67
N ASN A 88 -1.16 -18.54 16.66
CA ASN A 88 -1.93 -19.56 15.96
C ASN A 88 -1.71 -20.92 16.64
N ALA A 89 -2.76 -21.45 17.26
CA ALA A 89 -2.73 -22.73 17.95
C ALA A 89 -2.46 -23.93 17.03
N SER A 90 -2.87 -23.88 15.76
CA SER A 90 -2.75 -25.03 14.85
C SER A 90 -1.32 -25.30 14.43
N THR A 91 -0.49 -24.26 14.30
CA THR A 91 0.90 -24.35 13.87
C THR A 91 1.91 -23.98 14.95
N ASP A 92 1.43 -23.61 16.14
CA ASP A 92 2.23 -23.15 17.27
C ASP A 92 3.19 -21.99 16.94
N THR A 93 2.69 -20.99 16.20
CA THR A 93 3.48 -19.85 15.70
C THR A 93 2.86 -18.50 16.09
N TRP A 94 3.65 -17.43 15.98
CA TRP A 94 3.30 -16.08 16.41
C TRP A 94 3.33 -15.10 15.25
N HIS A 95 2.30 -14.26 15.18
CA HIS A 95 2.00 -13.45 14.00
C HIS A 95 1.63 -12.02 14.38
N SER A 96 2.10 -11.08 13.59
CA SER A 96 1.55 -9.71 13.62
C SER A 96 0.13 -9.69 13.05
N ALA A 97 -0.67 -8.69 13.41
CA ALA A 97 -2.05 -8.57 12.90
C ALA A 97 -2.10 -8.53 11.36
N ASP A 98 -1.08 -7.95 10.74
CA ASP A 98 -0.94 -7.80 9.29
C ASP A 98 -0.70 -9.13 8.56
N ALA A 99 -0.29 -10.17 9.28
CA ALA A 99 -0.10 -11.52 8.74
C ALA A 99 -1.39 -12.36 8.79
N LEU A 100 -2.49 -11.86 9.36
CA LEU A 100 -3.71 -12.63 9.56
C LEU A 100 -4.73 -12.42 8.43
N ASP A 101 -5.18 -13.53 7.86
CA ASP A 101 -6.26 -13.56 6.86
C ASP A 101 -7.54 -14.12 7.46
N ILE A 102 -8.68 -13.57 7.01
CA ILE A 102 -10.02 -14.10 7.29
C ILE A 102 -10.32 -15.18 6.27
N ASP A 103 -10.71 -16.35 6.75
CA ASP A 103 -11.06 -17.49 5.93
C ASP A 103 -12.32 -18.17 6.45
N HIS A 104 -12.92 -19.00 5.61
CA HIS A 104 -14.07 -19.83 5.97
C HIS A 104 -13.63 -21.18 6.50
N ALA A 105 -14.08 -21.54 7.70
CA ALA A 105 -13.78 -22.83 8.33
C ALA A 105 -14.25 -24.00 7.45
N ARG A 106 -15.47 -23.95 6.92
CA ARG A 106 -15.92 -24.73 5.76
C ARG A 106 -15.78 -23.88 4.49
N PRO A 107 -15.22 -24.40 3.38
CA PRO A 107 -15.14 -23.67 2.11
C PRO A 107 -16.45 -22.95 1.77
N TRP A 108 -16.35 -21.69 1.39
CA TRP A 108 -17.52 -20.79 1.31
C TRP A 108 -18.59 -21.29 0.33
N LYS A 109 -18.20 -21.87 -0.83
CA LYS A 109 -19.15 -22.46 -1.78
C LYS A 109 -19.95 -23.61 -1.16
N GLU A 110 -19.28 -24.48 -0.41
CA GLU A 110 -19.93 -25.58 0.30
C GLU A 110 -20.88 -25.05 1.38
N HIS A 111 -20.47 -23.99 2.10
CA HIS A 111 -21.30 -23.34 3.11
C HIS A 111 -22.57 -22.73 2.51
N LEU A 112 -22.43 -21.94 1.43
CA LEU A 112 -23.57 -21.35 0.71
C LEU A 112 -24.51 -22.43 0.15
N THR A 113 -23.96 -23.52 -0.39
CA THR A 113 -24.73 -24.66 -0.88
C THR A 113 -25.51 -25.36 0.24
N ALA A 114 -24.87 -25.59 1.40
CA ALA A 114 -25.52 -26.18 2.57
C ALA A 114 -26.65 -25.29 3.12
N LEU A 115 -26.48 -23.96 3.02
CA LEU A 115 -27.48 -22.96 3.38
C LEU A 115 -28.57 -22.78 2.32
N LYS A 116 -28.46 -23.42 1.16
CA LYS A 116 -29.40 -23.34 0.03
C LYS A 116 -29.64 -21.89 -0.42
N VAL A 117 -28.57 -21.11 -0.52
CA VAL A 117 -28.62 -19.74 -1.03
C VAL A 117 -29.03 -19.73 -2.51
N ASP A 118 -29.99 -18.88 -2.86
CA ASP A 118 -30.56 -18.75 -4.21
C ASP A 118 -30.46 -17.33 -4.79
N ASN A 119 -30.08 -16.33 -3.99
CA ASN A 119 -29.87 -14.95 -4.43
C ASN A 119 -28.57 -14.34 -3.87
N TYR A 120 -28.10 -13.26 -4.50
CA TYR A 120 -26.84 -12.62 -4.14
C TYR A 120 -26.88 -11.92 -2.78
N ALA A 121 -28.05 -11.46 -2.31
CA ALA A 121 -28.17 -10.87 -0.98
C ALA A 121 -27.91 -11.91 0.11
N ASP A 122 -28.47 -13.11 -0.03
CA ASP A 122 -28.23 -14.22 0.88
C ASP A 122 -26.84 -14.82 0.70
N ALA A 123 -26.27 -14.81 -0.50
CA ALA A 123 -24.88 -15.21 -0.74
C ALA A 123 -23.91 -14.33 0.06
N ASN A 124 -24.08 -13.01 0.01
CA ASN A 124 -23.26 -12.08 0.77
C ASN A 124 -23.45 -12.25 2.29
N ARG A 125 -24.68 -12.49 2.77
CA ARG A 125 -24.94 -12.75 4.19
C ARG A 125 -24.30 -14.07 4.66
N ALA A 126 -24.45 -15.13 3.89
CA ALA A 126 -23.83 -16.43 4.17
C ALA A 126 -22.30 -16.38 4.11
N TYR A 127 -21.75 -15.61 3.17
CA TYR A 127 -20.31 -15.38 3.07
C TYR A 127 -19.74 -14.65 4.30
N ASN A 128 -20.58 -13.85 4.96
CA ASN A 128 -20.24 -13.10 6.18
C ASN A 128 -20.75 -13.76 7.46
N ASP A 129 -21.14 -15.02 7.41
CA ASP A 129 -21.59 -15.76 8.57
C ASP A 129 -20.41 -16.01 9.52
N VAL A 130 -20.30 -15.22 10.60
CA VAL A 130 -19.19 -15.30 11.55
C VAL A 130 -19.14 -16.64 12.28
N GLY A 131 -20.19 -17.46 12.21
CA GLY A 131 -20.19 -18.84 12.69
C GLY A 131 -19.34 -19.79 11.82
N ASN A 132 -19.03 -19.41 10.59
CA ASN A 132 -18.19 -20.17 9.66
C ASN A 132 -16.86 -19.46 9.35
N LEU A 133 -16.49 -18.41 10.08
CA LEU A 133 -15.22 -17.70 9.85
C LEU A 133 -14.16 -18.06 10.88
N ARG A 134 -12.91 -18.01 10.44
CA ARG A 134 -11.69 -18.14 11.27
C ARG A 134 -10.66 -17.09 10.85
N LEU A 135 -9.72 -16.79 11.74
CA LEU A 135 -8.46 -16.15 11.39
C LEU A 135 -7.33 -17.17 11.44
N LEU A 136 -6.40 -17.04 10.51
CA LEU A 136 -5.17 -17.82 10.46
C LEU A 136 -4.08 -17.02 9.75
N PRO A 137 -2.80 -17.42 9.88
CA PRO A 137 -1.71 -16.80 9.15
C PRO A 137 -1.94 -16.97 7.66
N SER A 138 -1.72 -15.91 6.91
CA SER A 138 -1.98 -15.83 5.49
C SER A 138 -1.21 -16.87 4.68
N THR A 139 0.05 -17.14 5.05
CA THR A 139 0.86 -18.20 4.41
C THR A 139 0.23 -19.58 4.62
N VAL A 140 -0.41 -19.81 5.76
CA VAL A 140 -1.18 -21.05 6.00
C VAL A 140 -2.44 -21.06 5.15
N ASN A 141 -3.16 -19.95 5.06
CA ASN A 141 -4.39 -19.84 4.27
C ASN A 141 -4.15 -20.13 2.78
N ARG A 142 -3.02 -19.70 2.23
CA ARG A 142 -2.65 -20.01 0.83
C ARG A 142 -2.28 -21.45 0.60
N ALA A 143 -1.54 -22.00 1.54
CA ALA A 143 -1.19 -23.40 1.52
C ALA A 143 -2.34 -24.26 2.04
N ARG A 144 -3.57 -23.75 2.19
CA ARG A 144 -4.65 -24.42 2.92
C ARG A 144 -4.75 -25.89 2.57
N ASN A 145 -4.96 -26.24 1.31
CA ASN A 145 -5.10 -27.64 0.92
C ASN A 145 -3.81 -28.44 1.18
N SER A 146 -2.66 -27.94 0.74
CA SER A 146 -1.39 -28.68 0.86
C SER A 146 -0.89 -28.81 2.30
N PHE A 147 -1.11 -27.80 3.12
CA PHE A 147 -0.70 -27.73 4.51
C PHE A 147 -1.71 -28.36 5.46
N GLU A 148 -3.02 -28.23 5.23
CA GLU A 148 -4.03 -28.97 5.99
C GLU A 148 -3.88 -30.48 5.75
N ASN A 149 -3.63 -30.91 4.50
CA ASN A 149 -3.30 -32.31 4.21
C ASN A 149 -2.02 -32.75 4.95
N MET A 150 -0.97 -31.93 4.95
CA MET A 150 0.28 -32.23 5.69
C MET A 150 0.03 -32.36 7.20
N LEU A 151 -0.79 -31.46 7.77
CA LEU A 151 -1.19 -31.52 9.18
C LEU A 151 -2.00 -32.76 9.50
N GLU A 152 -2.92 -33.17 8.61
CA GLU A 152 -3.74 -34.38 8.78
C GLU A 152 -2.90 -35.65 8.66
N GLU A 153 -1.97 -35.71 7.69
CA GLU A 153 -1.13 -36.88 7.43
C GLU A 153 -0.03 -37.08 8.48
N HIS A 154 0.63 -35.99 8.92
CA HIS A 154 1.84 -36.07 9.75
C HIS A 154 1.63 -35.60 11.19
N GLY A 155 0.63 -34.76 11.46
CA GLY A 155 0.40 -34.13 12.76
C GLY A 155 1.28 -32.89 13.01
N ASN A 156 0.85 -32.02 13.93
CA ASN A 156 1.48 -30.72 14.16
C ASN A 156 2.95 -30.78 14.66
N ASP A 157 3.30 -31.80 15.45
CA ASP A 157 4.65 -31.94 16.00
C ASP A 157 5.62 -32.71 15.07
N SER A 158 5.23 -32.94 13.81
CA SER A 158 6.04 -33.69 12.87
C SER A 158 7.25 -32.89 12.36
N PRO A 159 8.34 -33.58 11.93
CA PRO A 159 9.47 -32.94 11.25
C PRO A 159 9.07 -32.19 9.97
N GLU A 160 8.08 -32.68 9.23
CA GLU A 160 7.57 -32.08 8.00
C GLU A 160 6.92 -30.72 8.27
N VAL A 161 6.01 -30.67 9.26
CA VAL A 161 5.36 -29.42 9.69
C VAL A 161 6.39 -28.45 10.26
N ALA A 162 7.33 -28.93 11.07
CA ALA A 162 8.40 -28.11 11.62
C ALA A 162 9.31 -27.52 10.51
N ALA A 163 9.62 -28.29 9.47
CA ALA A 163 10.39 -27.83 8.32
C ALA A 163 9.61 -26.78 7.50
N TRP A 164 8.31 -26.98 7.29
CA TRP A 164 7.44 -26.03 6.62
C TRP A 164 7.34 -24.70 7.41
N VAL A 165 7.09 -24.79 8.72
CA VAL A 165 7.05 -23.63 9.63
C VAL A 165 8.38 -22.87 9.61
N LYS A 166 9.52 -23.58 9.72
CA LYS A 166 10.85 -22.96 9.67
C LYS A 166 11.11 -22.26 8.33
N LYS A 167 10.72 -22.88 7.22
CA LYS A 167 10.89 -22.31 5.87
C LYS A 167 10.12 -21.01 5.71
N ASN A 168 8.86 -21.00 6.15
CA ASN A 168 7.92 -19.90 5.88
C ASN A 168 7.98 -18.78 6.91
N PHE A 169 8.19 -19.10 8.19
CA PHE A 169 8.15 -18.11 9.29
C PHE A 169 9.53 -17.83 9.91
N GLY A 170 10.48 -18.75 9.79
CA GLY A 170 11.79 -18.62 10.41
C GLY A 170 12.66 -17.53 9.78
N TYR A 171 13.58 -16.98 10.54
CA TYR A 171 14.63 -16.08 10.04
C TYR A 171 15.89 -16.25 10.88
N ASP A 172 17.04 -16.34 10.22
CA ASP A 172 18.35 -16.41 10.87
C ASP A 172 19.09 -15.08 10.68
N ALA A 173 19.14 -14.29 11.75
CA ALA A 173 19.81 -12.98 11.75
C ALA A 173 21.34 -13.10 11.71
N ALA A 174 21.91 -14.27 11.96
CA ALA A 174 23.35 -14.53 11.88
C ALA A 174 23.78 -15.07 10.50
N ALA A 175 22.83 -15.48 9.66
CA ALA A 175 23.12 -15.91 8.30
C ALA A 175 23.60 -14.73 7.42
N SER A 176 24.44 -15.03 6.44
CA SER A 176 24.88 -14.04 5.46
C SER A 176 23.81 -13.86 4.37
N HIS A 177 23.31 -12.64 4.23
CA HIS A 177 22.30 -12.28 3.22
C HIS A 177 22.91 -11.32 2.19
N PRO A 178 23.60 -11.85 1.16
CA PRO A 178 24.34 -11.02 0.21
C PRO A 178 23.40 -10.07 -0.56
N ALA A 179 23.82 -8.81 -0.72
CA ALA A 179 23.09 -7.81 -1.49
C ALA A 179 22.86 -8.27 -2.94
N PHE A 180 21.69 -7.93 -3.48
CA PHE A 180 21.38 -8.09 -4.90
C PHE A 180 22.32 -7.23 -5.74
N ASP A 181 22.88 -7.83 -6.79
CA ASP A 181 23.79 -7.21 -7.75
C ASP A 181 23.12 -7.19 -9.12
N GLU A 182 22.67 -6.02 -9.54
CA GLU A 182 22.05 -5.79 -10.85
C GLU A 182 22.93 -6.25 -12.02
N GLY A 183 24.25 -6.29 -11.88
CA GLY A 183 25.14 -6.78 -12.94
C GLY A 183 25.12 -8.30 -13.14
N SER A 184 24.76 -9.07 -12.10
CA SER A 184 24.95 -10.52 -12.08
C SER A 184 23.74 -11.35 -11.61
N ASP A 185 22.75 -10.70 -11.01
CA ASP A 185 21.54 -11.32 -10.46
C ASP A 185 20.27 -11.06 -11.27
N LEU A 186 20.33 -10.26 -12.33
CA LEU A 186 19.20 -10.06 -13.22
C LEU A 186 18.74 -11.38 -13.85
N ALA A 187 17.42 -11.45 -14.09
CA ALA A 187 16.77 -12.59 -14.71
C ALA A 187 17.42 -12.96 -16.05
N ARG A 188 17.61 -14.26 -16.29
CA ARG A 188 18.12 -14.73 -17.59
C ARG A 188 17.05 -14.54 -18.66
N ARG A 189 17.28 -13.65 -19.60
CA ARG A 189 16.41 -13.45 -20.77
C ARG A 189 16.31 -14.74 -21.58
N THR A 190 15.08 -15.18 -21.87
CA THR A 190 14.80 -16.35 -22.70
C THR A 190 14.29 -15.91 -24.07
N LYS A 191 14.41 -16.77 -25.09
CA LYS A 191 13.84 -16.49 -26.42
C LYS A 191 12.32 -16.20 -26.37
N ALA A 192 11.62 -16.79 -25.41
CA ALA A 192 10.18 -16.59 -25.19
C ALA A 192 9.82 -15.21 -24.62
N THR A 193 10.78 -14.48 -24.06
CA THR A 193 10.56 -13.15 -23.45
C THR A 193 11.14 -12.01 -24.27
N THR A 194 12.22 -12.23 -25.02
CA THR A 194 12.93 -11.16 -25.77
C THR A 194 12.27 -10.72 -27.07
N GLY A 195 11.39 -11.54 -27.65
CA GLY A 195 10.72 -11.24 -28.92
C GLY A 195 9.20 -11.07 -28.83
N ALA A 196 8.62 -11.21 -27.64
CA ALA A 196 7.19 -11.05 -27.44
C ALA A 196 6.84 -9.57 -27.28
N SER A 197 5.86 -9.10 -28.08
CA SER A 197 5.25 -7.78 -27.89
C SER A 197 4.59 -7.70 -26.52
N TRP A 198 4.62 -6.52 -25.93
CA TRP A 198 3.91 -6.24 -24.69
C TRP A 198 3.55 -4.75 -24.66
N GLU A 199 2.31 -4.45 -24.32
CA GLU A 199 1.80 -3.08 -24.17
C GLU A 199 1.30 -2.86 -22.74
N PRO A 200 1.23 -1.61 -22.23
CA PRO A 200 0.76 -1.30 -20.88
C PRO A 200 -0.61 -1.91 -20.53
N GLU A 201 -1.49 -2.05 -21.52
CA GLU A 201 -2.82 -2.65 -21.38
C GLU A 201 -2.78 -4.16 -21.09
N ASP A 202 -1.68 -4.85 -21.42
CA ASP A 202 -1.47 -6.24 -21.01
C ASP A 202 -1.25 -6.37 -19.49
N GLY A 203 -0.88 -5.25 -18.85
CA GLY A 203 -0.68 -5.14 -17.41
C GLY A 203 0.29 -6.18 -16.87
N ARG A 204 -0.01 -6.69 -15.67
CA ARG A 204 0.88 -7.63 -14.97
C ARG A 204 0.83 -9.06 -15.51
N LYS A 205 -0.05 -9.34 -16.46
CA LYS A 205 -0.32 -10.71 -16.90
C LYS A 205 0.92 -11.34 -17.54
N GLY A 206 1.37 -12.47 -17.00
CA GLY A 206 2.56 -13.15 -17.47
C GLY A 206 3.87 -12.52 -16.99
N LEU A 207 3.83 -11.56 -16.06
CA LEU A 207 4.97 -11.02 -15.34
C LEU A 207 5.05 -11.67 -13.96
N SER A 208 6.28 -11.83 -13.45
CA SER A 208 6.51 -12.37 -12.12
C SER A 208 7.87 -11.92 -11.61
N PHE A 209 8.04 -11.90 -10.30
CA PHE A 209 9.36 -11.74 -9.70
C PHE A 209 10.29 -12.91 -10.06
N ASP A 210 11.53 -12.58 -10.42
CA ASP A 210 12.59 -13.54 -10.69
C ASP A 210 13.01 -14.26 -9.42
N THR A 211 13.46 -15.51 -9.54
CA THR A 211 13.94 -16.32 -8.40
C THR A 211 15.00 -15.60 -7.57
N ARG A 212 15.90 -14.84 -8.18
CA ARG A 212 16.92 -14.07 -7.43
C ARG A 212 16.34 -12.86 -6.71
N VAL A 213 15.29 -12.24 -7.23
CA VAL A 213 14.55 -11.21 -6.49
C VAL A 213 13.82 -11.87 -5.31
N LEU A 214 13.20 -13.02 -5.56
CA LEU A 214 12.48 -13.79 -4.54
C LEU A 214 13.38 -14.33 -3.42
N ASP A 215 14.61 -14.68 -3.74
CA ASP A 215 15.51 -15.27 -2.75
C ASP A 215 16.50 -14.23 -2.24
N LYS A 216 17.34 -13.69 -3.13
CA LYS A 216 18.50 -12.88 -2.73
C LYS A 216 18.10 -11.48 -2.32
N TRP A 217 17.34 -10.77 -3.15
CA TRP A 217 16.90 -9.41 -2.84
C TRP A 217 16.00 -9.40 -1.60
N TYR A 218 14.99 -10.28 -1.56
CA TYR A 218 14.05 -10.38 -0.43
C TYR A 218 14.77 -10.64 0.90
N ASN A 219 15.68 -11.61 0.96
CA ASN A 219 16.41 -11.93 2.20
C ASN A 219 17.38 -10.80 2.60
N HIS A 220 18.03 -10.15 1.64
CA HIS A 220 18.84 -8.98 1.93
C HIS A 220 17.99 -7.82 2.46
N GLN A 221 16.80 -7.60 1.90
CA GLN A 221 15.89 -6.56 2.36
C GLN A 221 15.30 -6.87 3.74
N LEU A 222 15.08 -8.16 4.07
CA LEU A 222 14.78 -8.58 5.44
C LEU A 222 15.91 -8.23 6.41
N GLU A 223 17.18 -8.44 6.02
CA GLU A 223 18.33 -8.05 6.84
C GLU A 223 18.36 -6.54 7.09
N GLN A 224 18.07 -5.72 6.08
CA GLN A 224 18.01 -4.26 6.23
C GLN A 224 16.88 -3.82 7.17
N THR A 225 15.73 -4.50 7.09
CA THR A 225 14.52 -4.14 7.85
C THR A 225 14.41 -4.82 9.22
N TYR A 226 15.26 -5.80 9.52
CA TYR A 226 15.26 -6.52 10.78
C TYR A 226 15.41 -5.57 11.98
N ALA A 227 14.45 -5.60 12.89
CA ALA A 227 14.43 -4.73 14.07
C ALA A 227 15.00 -5.42 15.31
N GLY A 228 14.80 -6.74 15.41
CA GLY A 228 15.21 -7.56 16.54
C GLY A 228 14.30 -8.78 16.70
N THR A 229 14.52 -9.55 17.76
CA THR A 229 13.78 -10.76 18.07
C THR A 229 13.19 -10.65 19.47
N VAL A 230 11.96 -11.14 19.63
CA VAL A 230 11.32 -11.31 20.94
C VAL A 230 11.17 -12.80 21.26
N GLU A 231 11.37 -13.19 22.51
CA GLU A 231 11.12 -14.56 22.96
C GLU A 231 9.70 -14.64 23.54
N LEU A 232 8.87 -15.55 23.02
CA LEU A 232 7.52 -15.79 23.52
C LEU A 232 7.33 -17.25 23.93
N THR A 233 6.50 -17.46 24.95
CA THR A 233 6.13 -18.80 25.41
C THR A 233 4.79 -19.19 24.81
N SER A 234 4.76 -20.28 24.05
CA SER A 234 3.54 -20.82 23.47
C SER A 234 2.50 -21.11 24.56
N PRO A 235 1.25 -20.61 24.41
CA PRO A 235 0.15 -20.96 25.31
C PRO A 235 -0.32 -22.42 25.10
N THR A 236 -0.04 -23.03 23.95
CA THR A 236 -0.47 -24.40 23.63
C THR A 236 0.53 -25.45 24.13
N THR A 237 1.84 -25.19 23.94
CA THR A 237 2.89 -26.20 24.21
C THR A 237 3.83 -25.82 25.35
N GLY A 238 3.80 -24.56 25.81
CA GLY A 238 4.77 -24.03 26.78
C GLY A 238 6.19 -23.87 26.22
N ARG A 239 6.42 -24.16 24.93
CA ARG A 239 7.72 -23.98 24.28
C ARG A 239 8.03 -22.49 24.13
N LYS A 240 9.30 -22.15 24.28
CA LYS A 240 9.81 -20.81 23.97
C LYS A 240 10.17 -20.75 22.49
N THR A 241 9.72 -19.70 21.83
CA THR A 241 9.94 -19.46 20.41
C THR A 241 10.48 -18.05 20.23
N GLU A 242 11.54 -17.94 19.43
CA GLU A 242 12.06 -16.67 18.96
C GLU A 242 11.24 -16.16 17.79
N VAL A 243 10.73 -14.94 17.90
CA VAL A 243 9.90 -14.30 16.89
C VAL A 243 10.67 -13.09 16.34
N PRO A 244 11.22 -13.19 15.12
CA PRO A 244 11.92 -12.09 14.46
C PRO A 244 10.90 -11.03 14.01
N LEU A 245 11.22 -9.77 14.26
CA LEU A 245 10.42 -8.62 13.90
C LEU A 245 11.16 -7.71 12.94
N PHE A 246 10.41 -7.13 12.02
CA PHE A 246 10.94 -6.35 10.92
C PHE A 246 10.14 -5.07 10.74
N GLN A 247 10.79 -4.02 10.29
CA GLN A 247 10.14 -2.75 10.04
C GLN A 247 9.51 -2.71 8.64
N CYS A 248 8.21 -2.45 8.57
CA CYS A 248 7.52 -2.16 7.32
C CYS A 248 8.01 -0.86 6.69
N ALA A 249 8.32 -0.87 5.39
CA ALA A 249 8.81 0.31 4.69
C ALA A 249 7.79 1.46 4.70
N ALA A 250 6.51 1.16 4.45
CA ALA A 250 5.44 2.15 4.35
C ALA A 250 4.95 2.62 5.73
N THR A 251 4.55 1.69 6.61
CA THR A 251 3.91 2.05 7.89
C THR A 251 4.90 2.29 9.03
N ARG A 252 6.15 1.84 8.87
CA ARG A 252 7.19 1.82 9.91
C ARG A 252 6.84 1.00 11.15
N GLN A 253 5.72 0.27 11.14
CA GLN A 253 5.33 -0.66 12.18
C GLN A 253 6.21 -1.91 12.13
N LEU A 254 6.36 -2.56 13.28
CA LEU A 254 7.00 -3.85 13.34
C LEU A 254 6.01 -4.95 12.97
N VAL A 255 6.44 -5.86 12.11
CA VAL A 255 5.64 -6.99 11.65
C VAL A 255 6.47 -8.28 11.65
N THR A 256 5.79 -9.41 11.60
CA THR A 256 6.41 -10.72 11.40
C THR A 256 6.77 -10.93 9.94
N ARG A 257 7.70 -11.85 9.64
CA ARG A 257 8.22 -12.08 8.27
C ARG A 257 7.09 -12.34 7.26
N ASP A 258 6.10 -13.12 7.66
CA ASP A 258 4.96 -13.55 6.85
C ASP A 258 3.89 -12.48 6.63
N ALA A 259 4.00 -11.34 7.31
CA ALA A 259 3.21 -10.17 6.99
C ALA A 259 3.72 -9.43 5.75
N PHE A 260 4.90 -9.77 5.23
CA PHE A 260 5.50 -9.04 4.13
C PHE A 260 5.07 -9.50 2.76
N ASP A 261 5.00 -8.49 1.90
CA ASP A 261 4.86 -8.56 0.47
C ASP A 261 5.96 -7.70 -0.18
N ILE A 262 6.27 -7.98 -1.45
CA ILE A 262 7.05 -7.08 -2.31
C ILE A 262 6.05 -6.23 -3.05
N ASP A 263 6.21 -4.92 -2.91
CA ASP A 263 5.43 -3.94 -3.64
C ASP A 263 6.37 -3.03 -4.44
N HIS A 264 5.84 -2.45 -5.52
CA HIS A 264 6.53 -1.40 -6.24
C HIS A 264 6.30 -0.04 -5.57
N GLU A 265 7.36 0.73 -5.30
CA GLU A 265 7.27 2.08 -4.74
C GLU A 265 6.51 3.03 -5.69
N VAL A 266 6.81 2.94 -6.99
CA VAL A 266 5.99 3.47 -8.08
C VAL A 266 5.18 2.33 -8.67
N PRO A 267 3.83 2.37 -8.61
CA PRO A 267 2.98 1.33 -9.18
C PRO A 267 3.39 0.95 -10.60
N PHE A 268 3.45 -0.36 -10.87
CA PHE A 268 3.95 -0.88 -12.14
C PHE A 268 3.17 -0.30 -13.34
N GLU A 269 1.87 -0.09 -13.23
CA GLU A 269 1.01 0.49 -14.28
C GLU A 269 1.47 1.90 -14.69
N ILE A 270 1.87 2.70 -13.69
CA ILE A 270 2.37 4.05 -13.91
C ILE A 270 3.74 3.99 -14.58
N LEU A 271 4.63 3.12 -14.07
CA LEU A 271 5.96 2.91 -14.63
C LEU A 271 5.89 2.42 -16.08
N ALA A 272 5.07 1.41 -16.34
CA ALA A 272 4.85 0.83 -17.67
C ALA A 272 4.37 1.86 -18.69
N THR A 273 3.38 2.68 -18.32
CA THR A 273 2.86 3.75 -19.18
C THR A 273 3.94 4.78 -19.51
N GLU A 274 4.79 5.10 -18.53
CA GLU A 274 5.90 6.04 -18.71
C GLU A 274 7.01 5.46 -19.59
N MET A 275 7.36 4.19 -19.41
CA MET A 275 8.40 3.51 -20.18
C MET A 275 8.18 3.56 -21.69
N VAL A 276 6.93 3.41 -22.14
CA VAL A 276 6.56 3.45 -23.57
C VAL A 276 6.97 4.77 -24.22
N LYS A 277 6.93 5.89 -23.49
CA LYS A 277 7.32 7.21 -24.02
C LYS A 277 8.80 7.28 -24.42
N TYR A 278 9.63 6.42 -23.85
CA TYR A 278 11.08 6.37 -24.07
C TYR A 278 11.52 5.17 -24.91
N ALA A 279 10.60 4.24 -25.21
CA ALA A 279 10.88 3.03 -25.98
C ALA A 279 10.94 3.33 -27.50
N GLN A 280 12.13 3.57 -28.03
CA GLN A 280 12.34 3.73 -29.48
C GLN A 280 12.12 2.38 -30.20
N GLY A 281 10.89 2.11 -30.61
CA GLY A 281 10.52 0.87 -31.32
C GLY A 281 9.51 -0.03 -30.61
N GLY A 282 8.85 0.47 -29.55
CA GLY A 282 7.86 -0.28 -28.77
C GLY A 282 8.48 -1.02 -27.58
N THR A 283 7.62 -1.50 -26.68
CA THR A 283 8.01 -2.28 -25.51
C THR A 283 7.89 -3.78 -25.77
N THR A 284 8.83 -4.54 -25.23
CA THR A 284 8.76 -6.01 -25.25
C THR A 284 8.41 -6.54 -23.87
N LYS A 285 7.94 -7.78 -23.80
CA LYS A 285 7.70 -8.47 -22.53
C LYS A 285 8.97 -8.55 -21.68
N ALA A 286 10.16 -8.62 -22.29
CA ALA A 286 11.42 -8.54 -21.55
C ALA A 286 11.62 -7.17 -20.90
N ASN A 287 11.27 -6.06 -21.56
CA ASN A 287 11.35 -4.74 -20.95
C ASN A 287 10.37 -4.60 -19.78
N ALA A 288 9.15 -5.10 -19.93
CA ALA A 288 8.15 -5.12 -18.87
C ALA A 288 8.61 -5.97 -17.67
N LEU A 289 9.21 -7.15 -17.91
CA LEU A 289 9.80 -7.99 -16.87
C LEU A 289 10.96 -7.31 -16.16
N ASP A 290 11.85 -6.63 -16.88
CA ASP A 290 12.98 -5.90 -16.29
C ASP A 290 12.44 -4.79 -15.35
N ALA A 291 11.44 -4.03 -15.79
CA ALA A 291 10.83 -2.99 -14.97
C ALA A 291 10.04 -3.53 -13.78
N TYR A 292 9.37 -4.67 -13.94
CA TYR A 292 8.67 -5.37 -12.85
C TYR A 292 9.65 -5.96 -11.81
N ASN A 293 10.92 -6.15 -12.18
CA ASN A 293 11.96 -6.68 -11.30
C ASN A 293 13.00 -5.63 -10.93
N GLU A 294 12.72 -4.35 -11.21
CA GLU A 294 13.64 -3.25 -10.97
C GLU A 294 13.78 -3.01 -9.46
N THR A 295 14.85 -3.54 -8.87
CA THR A 295 15.03 -3.58 -7.42
C THR A 295 15.10 -2.21 -6.76
N SER A 296 15.45 -1.16 -7.51
CA SER A 296 15.40 0.22 -7.01
C SER A 296 13.98 0.75 -6.84
N ASN A 297 12.99 0.11 -7.46
CA ASN A 297 11.56 0.41 -7.32
C ASN A 297 10.83 -0.59 -6.41
N LEU A 298 11.52 -1.54 -5.77
CA LEU A 298 10.88 -2.54 -4.90
C LEU A 298 11.02 -2.17 -3.42
N ARG A 299 10.03 -2.55 -2.62
CA ARG A 299 10.04 -2.38 -1.16
C ARG A 299 9.33 -3.54 -0.44
N LEU A 300 9.76 -3.82 0.79
CA LEU A 300 9.03 -4.73 1.68
C LEU A 300 7.95 -3.97 2.46
N ILE A 301 6.70 -4.33 2.22
CA ILE A 301 5.53 -3.69 2.80
C ILE A 301 4.66 -4.72 3.52
N SER A 302 4.01 -4.32 4.61
CA SER A 302 3.05 -5.19 5.28
C SER A 302 1.81 -5.32 4.41
N ARG A 303 1.17 -6.48 4.42
CA ARG A 303 -0.01 -6.72 3.59
C ARG A 303 -1.21 -5.83 3.87
N SER A 304 -1.31 -5.29 5.09
CA SER A 304 -2.34 -4.28 5.41
C SER A 304 -2.12 -2.95 4.69
N ALA A 305 -0.86 -2.65 4.35
CA ALA A 305 -0.47 -1.45 3.64
C ALA A 305 -0.27 -1.72 2.14
N ASN A 306 -0.06 -2.99 1.77
CA ASN A 306 -0.05 -3.40 0.38
C ASN A 306 -1.48 -3.51 -0.15
N SER A 307 -1.78 -2.80 -1.23
CA SER A 307 -3.06 -2.96 -1.94
C SER A 307 -2.95 -3.86 -3.18
N SER A 308 -1.75 -4.36 -3.50
CA SER A 308 -1.42 -4.97 -4.79
C SER A 308 -1.16 -6.49 -4.74
N HIS A 309 -0.86 -7.06 -3.57
CA HIS A 309 -0.61 -8.49 -3.33
C HIS A 309 0.47 -9.15 -4.25
N GLU A 310 1.43 -8.37 -4.74
CA GLU A 310 2.27 -8.68 -5.90
C GLU A 310 3.25 -9.86 -5.74
N TRP A 311 3.86 -10.01 -4.56
CA TRP A 311 4.79 -11.12 -4.27
C TRP A 311 4.14 -12.48 -4.37
N GLU A 312 2.87 -12.50 -4.03
CA GLU A 312 2.15 -13.68 -3.60
C GLU A 312 1.62 -14.44 -4.82
N LEU A 313 1.63 -13.78 -5.98
CA LEU A 313 1.13 -14.27 -7.26
C LEU A 313 2.26 -14.82 -8.15
N ASN A 314 1.93 -15.87 -8.89
CA ASN A 314 2.73 -16.38 -9.99
C ASN A 314 2.41 -15.60 -11.28
N GLN A 315 3.08 -15.94 -12.38
CA GLN A 315 2.87 -15.29 -13.68
C GLN A 315 1.43 -15.38 -14.24
N PHE A 316 0.58 -16.24 -13.67
CA PHE A 316 -0.81 -16.41 -14.05
C PHE A 316 -1.78 -15.71 -13.09
N GLY A 317 -1.29 -14.95 -12.11
CA GLY A 317 -2.12 -14.33 -11.08
C GLY A 317 -2.63 -15.32 -10.03
N GLN A 318 -2.02 -16.51 -9.92
CA GLN A 318 -2.39 -17.53 -8.92
C GLN A 318 -1.42 -17.52 -7.74
N TYR A 319 -1.88 -17.85 -6.54
CA TYR A 319 -0.98 -17.92 -5.39
C TYR A 319 0.12 -18.97 -5.60
N ARG A 320 1.37 -18.61 -5.28
CA ARG A 320 2.54 -19.46 -5.56
C ARG A 320 2.55 -20.81 -4.83
N ASP A 321 1.80 -20.93 -3.73
CA ASP A 321 1.67 -22.15 -2.92
C ASP A 321 0.44 -23.01 -3.30
N ALA A 322 -0.34 -22.61 -4.31
CA ALA A 322 -1.32 -23.48 -4.94
C ALA A 322 -0.57 -24.56 -5.73
N GLY A 323 -0.46 -25.76 -5.13
CA GLY A 323 0.48 -26.81 -5.54
C GLY A 323 0.54 -27.10 -7.04
N SER A 324 1.77 -27.27 -7.53
CA SER A 324 2.04 -27.95 -8.80
C SER A 324 1.77 -29.44 -8.63
N GLU A 325 0.94 -29.99 -9.51
CA GLU A 325 0.46 -31.38 -9.61
C GLU A 325 -0.91 -31.65 -8.98
N LEU A 326 -1.88 -31.94 -9.87
CA LEU A 326 -3.20 -32.54 -9.66
C LEU A 326 -4.34 -31.63 -9.18
N SER A 327 -4.87 -30.82 -10.09
CA SER A 327 -6.28 -30.92 -10.51
C SER A 327 -6.52 -30.04 -11.73
N ASP A 328 -6.72 -30.68 -12.89
CA ASP A 328 -7.67 -30.16 -13.87
C ASP A 328 -9.01 -29.99 -13.11
N ASP A 329 -9.61 -28.80 -13.22
CA ASP A 329 -10.99 -28.47 -12.82
C ASP A 329 -11.39 -28.49 -11.32
N SER A 330 -10.58 -27.93 -10.41
CA SER A 330 -11.15 -27.40 -9.16
C SER A 330 -10.52 -26.09 -8.69
N ASP A 331 -11.21 -25.00 -9.02
CA ASP A 331 -11.38 -23.80 -8.19
C ASP A 331 -10.13 -23.21 -7.52
N LEU A 332 -9.27 -22.60 -8.33
CA LEU A 332 -8.31 -21.63 -7.82
C LEU A 332 -9.02 -20.31 -7.53
N GLU A 333 -9.34 -20.14 -6.26
CA GLU A 333 -9.50 -18.86 -5.58
C GLU A 333 -8.32 -17.95 -5.92
N ASN A 334 -8.51 -17.04 -6.87
CA ASN A 334 -7.83 -15.76 -6.91
C ASN A 334 -8.66 -14.69 -7.61
N ASP A 335 -8.76 -13.59 -6.89
CA ASP A 335 -9.63 -12.45 -7.13
C ASP A 335 -9.18 -11.61 -8.33
N ASP A 336 -9.96 -11.69 -9.41
CA ASP A 336 -10.22 -10.57 -10.32
C ASP A 336 -11.19 -9.55 -9.65
N ASP A 337 -10.82 -9.01 -8.49
CA ASP A 337 -11.42 -7.82 -7.86
C ASP A 337 -10.26 -6.82 -7.66
N ARG A 338 -10.05 -5.71 -8.39
CA ARG A 338 -10.91 -4.76 -9.12
C ARG A 338 -10.01 -3.97 -10.10
N ALA A 339 -10.33 -3.83 -11.38
CA ALA A 339 -11.37 -3.03 -12.05
C ALA A 339 -10.87 -1.66 -12.57
N PHE A 340 -10.81 -1.53 -13.90
CA PHE A 340 -11.50 -0.57 -14.77
C PHE A 340 -11.31 -1.15 -16.19
N ILE A 341 -12.35 -1.54 -16.93
CA ILE A 341 -13.21 -0.68 -17.77
C ILE A 341 -14.48 -1.48 -18.12
N ASP A 342 -15.63 -0.82 -18.04
CA ASP A 342 -16.92 -1.26 -18.59
C ASP A 342 -16.80 -1.50 -20.11
N ASP A 343 -17.41 -2.57 -20.61
CA ASP A 343 -18.45 -2.43 -21.63
C ASP A 343 -19.24 -3.74 -21.74
N ASP A 344 -20.56 -3.57 -21.70
CA ASP A 344 -21.57 -4.58 -21.94
C ASP A 344 -21.41 -5.20 -23.34
N GLU A 345 -21.52 -6.54 -23.41
CA GLU A 345 -22.37 -7.30 -24.35
C GLU A 345 -21.81 -8.73 -24.58
N GLU A 346 -22.60 -9.73 -24.18
CA GLU A 346 -22.50 -11.13 -24.62
C GLU A 346 -23.94 -11.62 -24.87
N PRO A 347 -24.18 -12.75 -25.55
CA PRO A 347 -23.40 -13.41 -26.60
C PRO A 347 -24.29 -13.98 -27.75
N GLU A 348 -23.69 -14.56 -28.79
CA GLU A 348 -24.11 -15.90 -29.23
C GLU A 348 -23.04 -16.65 -30.06
N LEU A 349 -22.74 -17.85 -29.56
CA LEU A 349 -22.04 -19.01 -30.15
C LEU A 349 -22.83 -19.55 -31.38
N ALA A 350 -22.36 -20.32 -32.37
CA ALA A 350 -21.11 -20.99 -32.68
C ALA A 350 -21.22 -21.65 -34.09
N ALA A 351 -20.06 -21.76 -34.74
CA ALA A 351 -19.55 -22.91 -35.49
C ALA A 351 -20.02 -23.31 -36.92
N LYS A 352 -18.98 -23.69 -37.69
CA LYS A 352 -18.86 -24.60 -38.85
C LYS A 352 -18.98 -24.02 -40.27
N GLY A 353 -17.81 -23.90 -40.91
CA GLY A 353 -17.38 -24.86 -41.93
C GLY A 353 -17.85 -24.64 -43.39
N MET A 354 -16.87 -24.32 -44.24
CA MET A 354 -16.71 -24.76 -45.64
C MET A 354 -17.80 -24.46 -46.68
N ASP A 355 -17.38 -23.61 -47.64
CA ASP A 355 -17.33 -23.86 -49.08
C ASP A 355 -18.45 -23.33 -50.01
N LEU A 356 -17.96 -22.59 -51.01
CA LEU A 356 -18.42 -22.26 -52.36
C LEU A 356 -19.86 -21.77 -52.67
N SER A 357 -19.83 -20.69 -53.49
CA SER A 357 -20.70 -20.31 -54.60
C SER A 357 -21.78 -19.23 -54.40
N ASP A 358 -21.54 -18.15 -55.16
CA ASP A 358 -22.45 -17.40 -56.03
C ASP A 358 -23.56 -16.46 -55.51
N ASP A 359 -23.64 -15.36 -56.28
CA ASP A 359 -24.71 -14.39 -56.48
C ASP A 359 -24.92 -13.20 -55.50
N LYS A 360 -24.35 -12.06 -55.94
CA LYS A 360 -24.98 -10.71 -55.94
C LYS A 360 -26.40 -10.76 -56.56
N PRO A 361 -27.30 -9.73 -56.47
CA PRO A 361 -27.02 -8.29 -56.24
C PRO A 361 -28.07 -7.49 -55.42
N GLY A 362 -27.79 -6.20 -55.16
CA GLY A 362 -28.80 -5.13 -55.03
C GLY A 362 -28.61 -4.22 -53.80
N LYS A 363 -28.04 -3.02 -53.94
CA LYS A 363 -28.71 -1.70 -53.96
C LYS A 363 -29.50 -1.41 -52.66
N SER A 364 -29.29 -0.33 -51.91
CA SER A 364 -29.04 1.07 -52.28
C SER A 364 -28.78 1.95 -51.04
N LYS A 365 -27.96 3.00 -51.20
CA LYS A 365 -27.88 4.18 -50.30
C LYS A 365 -29.17 5.04 -50.42
N PRO A 366 -29.48 5.91 -49.44
CA PRO A 366 -28.98 7.30 -49.52
C PRO A 366 -28.53 7.90 -48.15
N GLY A 367 -27.61 8.87 -48.19
CA GLY A 367 -27.38 9.85 -47.09
C GLY A 367 -28.28 11.09 -47.28
N PRO A 368 -27.89 12.33 -46.91
CA PRO A 368 -27.02 12.77 -45.80
C PRO A 368 -27.63 13.95 -44.96
N SER A 369 -26.98 14.27 -43.83
CA SER A 369 -26.75 15.58 -43.16
C SER A 369 -27.77 16.74 -43.19
N ALA A 370 -28.03 17.37 -42.01
CA ALA A 370 -27.75 18.79 -41.64
C ALA A 370 -28.41 19.15 -40.25
N PRO A 371 -28.33 20.38 -39.68
CA PRO A 371 -27.44 20.73 -38.55
C PRO A 371 -28.12 21.41 -37.31
N LEU A 372 -27.30 21.70 -36.29
CA LEU A 372 -27.40 22.54 -35.06
C LEU A 372 -28.55 23.59 -34.93
N PRO A 373 -28.91 24.03 -33.70
CA PRO A 373 -28.25 25.22 -33.13
C PRO A 373 -28.04 25.26 -31.60
N SER A 374 -26.99 25.99 -31.22
CA SER A 374 -26.75 26.62 -29.92
C SER A 374 -27.75 27.74 -29.62
N PHE A 375 -28.18 27.90 -28.36
CA PHE A 375 -28.64 29.17 -27.79
C PHE A 375 -28.37 29.23 -26.28
N GLY A 376 -27.84 30.37 -25.82
CA GLY A 376 -27.41 30.66 -24.44
C GLY A 376 -28.54 31.02 -23.45
N GLY A 377 -28.14 31.16 -22.17
CA GLY A 377 -28.95 31.32 -20.94
C GLY A 377 -29.74 32.63 -20.78
N PRO A 378 -30.01 33.20 -19.56
CA PRO A 378 -29.31 33.04 -18.26
C PRO A 378 -30.24 32.97 -16.99
N PHE A 379 -29.65 33.23 -15.80
CA PHE A 379 -30.18 33.36 -14.41
C PHE A 379 -30.23 32.07 -13.57
N GLY A 380 -29.77 31.97 -12.31
CA GLY A 380 -29.13 32.90 -11.37
C GLY A 380 -29.32 32.44 -9.91
N MET A 381 -28.22 32.33 -9.14
CA MET A 381 -28.08 32.29 -7.65
C MET A 381 -28.72 31.11 -6.86
N ALA A 382 -28.11 30.54 -5.82
CA ALA A 382 -27.33 31.14 -4.74
C ALA A 382 -26.24 30.22 -4.15
N ALA A 383 -25.19 30.86 -3.64
CA ALA A 383 -24.06 30.28 -2.94
C ALA A 383 -24.27 30.28 -1.41
N SER A 384 -23.51 29.43 -0.70
CA SER A 384 -23.22 29.59 0.72
C SER A 384 -21.76 29.23 0.97
N SER A 385 -21.04 30.20 1.52
CA SER A 385 -19.61 30.28 1.73
C SER A 385 -19.21 29.96 3.17
N SER A 386 -18.02 29.39 3.39
CA SER A 386 -17.25 29.60 4.61
C SER A 386 -15.75 29.66 4.30
N SER A 387 -15.17 30.84 4.53
CA SER A 387 -13.79 31.29 4.31
C SER A 387 -12.93 31.18 5.57
N SER A 388 -11.60 31.12 5.42
CA SER A 388 -10.53 31.86 6.16
C SER A 388 -9.12 31.31 5.79
N PRO A 389 -7.99 32.02 6.03
CA PRO A 389 -7.57 33.28 5.42
C PRO A 389 -6.12 33.23 4.84
N GLN A 390 -5.85 33.98 3.76
CA GLN A 390 -4.49 34.29 3.28
C GLN A 390 -3.94 35.56 3.98
N PRO A 391 -2.66 35.61 4.40
CA PRO A 391 -2.05 36.86 4.83
C PRO A 391 -1.46 37.66 3.65
N SER A 392 -1.70 38.97 3.71
CA SER A 392 -1.30 40.01 2.77
C SER A 392 0.11 40.55 3.05
N MET A 393 0.93 40.68 2.01
CA MET A 393 2.21 41.42 2.02
C MET A 393 1.97 42.94 1.97
N SER A 394 2.68 43.74 2.79
CA SER A 394 2.68 45.20 2.71
C SER A 394 4.10 45.78 2.74
N ALA A 395 4.36 46.58 1.69
CA ALA A 395 5.27 47.71 1.45
C ALA A 395 6.64 47.86 2.16
N PHE A 396 7.63 48.17 1.31
CA PHE A 396 9.04 48.52 1.55
C PHE A 396 9.27 49.81 2.36
N ALA A 397 10.34 49.81 3.17
CA ALA A 397 11.10 51.01 3.53
C ALA A 397 12.59 50.67 3.68
N THR A 398 13.46 51.42 2.99
CA THR A 398 14.92 51.42 3.16
C THR A 398 15.34 52.46 4.21
N PRO A 399 16.44 52.21 4.95
CA PRO A 399 17.54 53.18 4.89
C PRO A 399 18.96 52.58 4.90
N SER A 400 19.89 53.44 4.49
CA SER A 400 21.31 53.23 4.18
C SER A 400 22.27 53.00 5.36
N SER A 401 23.30 52.20 5.08
CA SER A 401 24.74 52.28 5.43
C SER A 401 25.19 52.87 6.78
N MET A 402 25.86 52.04 7.60
CA MET A 402 27.10 52.39 8.34
C MET A 402 27.98 51.15 8.58
N ALA A 403 29.29 51.38 8.64
CA ALA A 403 30.38 50.40 8.57
C ALA A 403 30.93 49.92 9.93
N ALA A 404 31.74 48.85 9.85
CA ALA A 404 32.82 48.39 10.72
C ALA A 404 32.56 47.21 11.69
N SER A 405 33.08 46.05 11.24
CA SER A 405 33.62 44.91 12.00
C SER A 405 32.80 44.38 13.18
N SER A 406 31.77 43.61 12.84
CA SER A 406 31.42 42.41 13.59
C SER A 406 31.43 41.27 12.58
N SER A 407 31.84 40.06 12.97
CA SER A 407 31.68 38.89 12.11
C SER A 407 30.22 38.82 11.69
N SER A 408 29.92 39.17 10.43
CA SER A 408 28.56 39.07 9.90
C SER A 408 28.02 37.69 10.29
N PRO A 409 26.80 37.60 10.84
CA PRO A 409 26.18 36.31 11.10
C PRO A 409 26.39 35.42 9.88
N PRO A 410 26.82 34.15 10.06
CA PRO A 410 27.02 33.25 8.94
C PRO A 410 25.74 33.22 8.12
N LEU A 411 25.83 33.25 6.79
CA LEU A 411 24.64 33.15 5.93
C LEU A 411 23.98 31.78 6.04
N LEU A 412 22.71 31.67 5.66
CA LEU A 412 21.93 30.44 5.76
C LEU A 412 22.57 29.23 5.02
N ASP A 413 23.31 29.49 3.94
CA ASP A 413 24.06 28.48 3.19
C ASP A 413 25.42 28.10 3.81
N ASN A 414 25.84 28.78 4.88
CA ASN A 414 27.03 28.46 5.63
C ASN A 414 26.72 27.40 6.70
N PRO A 415 27.50 26.30 6.80
CA PRO A 415 27.31 25.25 7.81
C PRO A 415 27.28 25.70 9.28
N ARG A 416 27.76 26.92 9.56
CA ARG A 416 27.74 27.51 10.91
C ARG A 416 26.43 28.23 11.26
N HIS A 417 25.50 28.41 10.31
CA HIS A 417 24.20 29.01 10.57
C HIS A 417 23.29 28.01 11.31
N PRO A 418 22.55 28.43 12.36
CA PRO A 418 21.72 27.52 13.17
C PRO A 418 20.65 26.76 12.35
N ASP A 419 20.03 27.42 11.38
CA ASP A 419 19.06 26.82 10.45
C ASP A 419 19.67 26.26 9.15
N HIS A 420 21.02 26.13 9.06
CA HIS A 420 21.66 25.58 7.87
C HIS A 420 21.11 24.22 7.46
N ARG A 421 20.70 23.40 8.45
CA ARG A 421 20.07 22.10 8.21
C ARG A 421 18.81 22.21 7.34
N LEU A 422 17.95 23.21 7.57
CA LEU A 422 16.73 23.40 6.77
C LEU A 422 17.07 23.81 5.34
N TYR A 423 18.10 24.64 5.17
CA TYR A 423 18.60 25.03 3.85
C TYR A 423 19.21 23.85 3.08
N ASP A 424 20.05 23.05 3.75
CA ASP A 424 20.67 21.88 3.12
C ASP A 424 19.62 20.85 2.70
N GLN A 425 18.62 20.62 3.55
CA GLN A 425 17.45 19.80 3.22
C GLN A 425 16.68 20.34 2.00
N ALA A 426 16.36 21.64 1.99
CA ALA A 426 15.69 22.27 0.85
C ALA A 426 16.50 22.14 -0.46
N LEU A 427 17.81 22.40 -0.39
CA LEU A 427 18.70 22.33 -1.55
C LEU A 427 18.81 20.91 -2.08
N LYS A 428 18.93 19.92 -1.18
CA LYS A 428 18.92 18.50 -1.53
C LYS A 428 17.62 18.10 -2.22
N SER A 429 16.48 18.47 -1.66
CA SER A 429 15.17 18.15 -2.23
C SER A 429 14.92 18.85 -3.57
N LEU A 430 15.38 20.09 -3.74
CA LEU A 430 15.27 20.82 -5.00
C LEU A 430 16.13 20.20 -6.11
N ARG A 431 17.36 19.76 -5.78
CA ARG A 431 18.26 19.07 -6.72
C ARG A 431 17.75 17.70 -7.15
N ALA A 432 16.91 17.07 -6.34
CA ALA A 432 16.26 15.81 -6.66
C ALA A 432 15.07 15.95 -7.64
N LEU A 433 14.65 17.19 -7.96
CA LEU A 433 13.63 17.41 -8.99
C LEU A 433 14.17 17.08 -10.40
N PRO A 434 13.31 16.61 -11.33
CA PRO A 434 13.68 16.43 -12.73
C PRO A 434 14.29 17.72 -13.32
N ALA A 435 15.41 17.60 -14.04
CA ALA A 435 16.19 18.71 -14.57
C ALA A 435 16.52 19.82 -13.54
N HIS A 436 16.60 19.45 -12.25
CA HIS A 436 16.77 20.37 -11.12
C HIS A 436 15.72 21.51 -11.09
N GLY A 437 14.50 21.21 -11.56
CA GLY A 437 13.40 22.17 -11.67
C GLY A 437 13.59 23.23 -12.77
N GLY A 438 14.53 23.03 -13.70
CA GLY A 438 14.87 24.01 -14.74
C GLY A 438 15.60 25.25 -14.19
N LEU A 439 16.15 25.18 -12.99
CA LEU A 439 16.80 26.29 -12.28
C LEU A 439 18.33 26.21 -12.40
N SER A 440 18.99 27.37 -12.60
CA SER A 440 20.45 27.50 -12.50
C SER A 440 20.93 27.26 -11.07
N GLU A 441 22.22 27.03 -10.86
CA GLU A 441 22.79 26.79 -9.53
C GLU A 441 22.52 27.96 -8.56
N GLU A 442 22.62 29.21 -9.04
CA GLU A 442 22.30 30.39 -8.25
C GLU A 442 20.80 30.45 -7.91
N GLN A 443 19.94 30.14 -8.88
CA GLN A 443 18.49 30.06 -8.66
C GLN A 443 18.12 28.95 -7.68
N GLN A 444 18.82 27.82 -7.71
CA GLN A 444 18.64 26.73 -6.74
C GLN A 444 19.02 27.16 -5.33
N ARG A 445 20.13 27.88 -5.16
CA ARG A 445 20.54 28.42 -3.84
C ARG A 445 19.52 29.43 -3.30
N ASN A 446 19.04 30.34 -4.15
CA ASN A 446 18.01 31.31 -3.77
C ASN A 446 16.68 30.61 -3.41
N ALA A 447 16.21 29.70 -4.26
CA ALA A 447 14.98 28.94 -4.02
C ALA A 447 15.07 28.08 -2.75
N ALA A 448 16.20 27.42 -2.50
CA ALA A 448 16.42 26.64 -1.28
C ALA A 448 16.39 27.52 -0.02
N SER A 449 16.99 28.71 -0.07
CA SER A 449 16.91 29.67 1.05
C SER A 449 15.49 30.18 1.30
N SER A 450 14.71 30.42 0.24
CA SER A 450 13.30 30.82 0.31
C SER A 450 12.42 29.70 0.88
N MET A 451 12.67 28.44 0.48
CA MET A 451 12.00 27.26 1.03
C MET A 451 12.30 27.06 2.51
N ALA A 452 13.56 27.21 2.93
CA ALA A 452 13.95 27.08 4.33
C ALA A 452 13.30 28.15 5.21
N TYR A 453 13.23 29.40 4.74
CA TYR A 453 12.48 30.47 5.41
C TYR A 453 10.99 30.11 5.54
N ALA A 454 10.33 29.74 4.42
CA ALA A 454 8.91 29.41 4.42
C ALA A 454 8.58 28.21 5.33
N ALA A 455 9.44 27.19 5.36
CA ALA A 455 9.28 26.05 6.24
C ALA A 455 9.42 26.43 7.72
N LYS A 456 10.40 27.28 8.07
CA LYS A 456 10.58 27.75 9.46
C LYS A 456 9.42 28.62 9.91
N ASP A 457 8.94 29.54 9.07
CA ASP A 457 7.78 30.39 9.35
C ASP A 457 6.51 29.54 9.56
N ALA A 458 6.34 28.50 8.73
CA ALA A 458 5.29 27.50 8.89
C ALA A 458 5.50 26.55 10.10
N ARG A 459 6.55 26.75 10.92
CA ARG A 459 6.97 25.93 12.07
C ARG A 459 7.26 24.47 11.72
N MET A 460 7.71 24.18 10.50
CA MET A 460 8.14 22.84 10.09
C MET A 460 9.49 22.50 10.73
N GLY A 461 9.64 21.25 11.17
CA GLY A 461 10.87 20.77 11.82
C GLY A 461 11.94 20.30 10.83
N GLY A 462 11.57 20.16 9.55
CA GLY A 462 12.43 19.67 8.47
C GLY A 462 11.77 19.84 7.10
N ILE A 463 12.54 19.59 6.05
CA ILE A 463 12.06 19.44 4.67
C ILE A 463 12.54 18.08 4.18
N ASP A 464 11.61 17.21 3.82
CA ASP A 464 11.91 15.86 3.35
C ASP A 464 11.78 15.75 1.83
N ARG A 465 10.85 16.51 1.23
CA ARG A 465 10.60 16.50 -0.21
C ARG A 465 10.24 17.88 -0.75
N ALA A 466 10.55 18.08 -2.03
CA ALA A 466 10.13 19.24 -2.80
C ALA A 466 9.27 18.80 -3.98
N PHE A 467 8.28 19.61 -4.35
CA PHE A 467 7.49 19.40 -5.56
C PHE A 467 7.38 20.71 -6.34
N LEU A 468 7.52 20.64 -7.66
CA LEU A 468 7.22 21.75 -8.54
C LEU A 468 6.00 21.38 -9.39
N THR A 469 4.94 22.17 -9.26
CA THR A 469 3.73 21.98 -10.09
C THR A 469 3.92 22.66 -11.45
N ASP A 470 3.16 22.23 -12.46
CA ASP A 470 3.10 22.89 -13.78
C ASP A 470 2.71 24.38 -13.69
N GLY A 471 1.95 24.76 -12.64
CA GLY A 471 1.59 26.15 -12.35
C GLY A 471 2.71 27.00 -11.70
N GLY A 472 3.93 26.48 -11.58
CA GLY A 472 5.08 27.21 -11.04
C GLY A 472 5.09 27.37 -9.51
N THR A 473 4.27 26.62 -8.77
CA THR A 473 4.33 26.57 -7.31
C THR A 473 5.33 25.51 -6.86
N LEU A 474 6.28 25.92 -6.03
CA LEU A 474 7.27 25.08 -5.36
C LEU A 474 6.74 24.76 -3.96
N PHE A 475 6.63 23.48 -3.63
CA PHE A 475 6.23 23.02 -2.29
C PHE A 475 7.43 22.47 -1.54
N ALA A 476 7.59 22.87 -0.28
CA ALA A 476 8.41 22.17 0.68
C ALA A 476 7.50 21.30 1.56
N VAL A 477 7.81 20.02 1.67
CA VAL A 477 6.98 19.03 2.37
C VAL A 477 7.78 18.33 3.46
N GLN A 478 7.22 18.33 4.66
CA GLN A 478 7.68 17.55 5.80
C GLN A 478 6.75 16.36 5.97
N ASP A 479 7.34 15.20 6.24
CA ASP A 479 6.65 13.94 6.45
C ASP A 479 5.67 13.61 5.31
N PRO A 480 6.11 13.64 4.02
CA PRO A 480 5.22 13.52 2.85
C PRO A 480 4.35 12.26 2.86
N GLU A 481 4.85 11.20 3.51
CA GLU A 481 4.21 9.88 3.62
C GLU A 481 3.25 9.76 4.83
N LEU A 482 3.15 10.77 5.70
CA LEU A 482 2.22 10.76 6.84
C LEU A 482 0.90 11.46 6.51
N PRO A 483 -0.24 11.01 7.07
CA PRO A 483 -1.51 11.76 7.01
C PRO A 483 -1.41 13.16 7.62
N SER A 484 -0.49 13.34 8.58
CA SER A 484 -0.20 14.62 9.21
C SER A 484 0.84 15.47 8.47
N ARG A 485 1.13 15.14 7.19
CA ARG A 485 2.12 15.85 6.37
C ARG A 485 1.91 17.35 6.41
N ARG A 486 3.01 18.09 6.45
CA ARG A 486 3.00 19.55 6.45
C ARG A 486 3.62 20.03 5.17
N ALA A 487 2.91 20.87 4.45
CA ALA A 487 3.39 21.45 3.21
C ALA A 487 3.28 22.97 3.27
N VAL A 488 4.29 23.65 2.74
CA VAL A 488 4.26 25.08 2.48
C VAL A 488 4.56 25.30 1.00
N GLY A 489 3.68 26.04 0.32
CA GLY A 489 3.82 26.38 -1.08
C GLY A 489 4.32 27.81 -1.27
N LEU A 490 5.21 28.02 -2.23
CA LEU A 490 5.72 29.32 -2.62
C LEU A 490 5.85 29.39 -4.15
N SER A 491 5.70 30.58 -4.72
CA SER A 491 5.93 30.81 -6.16
C SER A 491 7.41 30.56 -6.48
N ALA A 492 7.72 29.62 -7.39
CA ALA A 492 9.09 29.34 -7.80
C ALA A 492 9.73 30.58 -8.45
N ALA A 493 8.95 31.35 -9.21
CA ALA A 493 9.39 32.57 -9.85
C ALA A 493 9.75 33.68 -8.84
N ASP A 494 9.14 33.69 -7.65
CA ASP A 494 9.47 34.65 -6.60
C ASP A 494 10.55 34.12 -5.66
N ALA A 495 10.57 32.81 -5.43
CA ALA A 495 11.57 32.12 -4.60
C ALA A 495 13.00 32.36 -5.09
N VAL A 496 13.20 32.45 -6.41
CA VAL A 496 14.52 32.66 -7.02
C VAL A 496 14.99 34.11 -6.99
N LYS A 497 14.08 35.09 -6.76
CA LYS A 497 14.40 36.53 -6.76
C LYS A 497 14.94 37.01 -5.41
N VAL A 498 14.68 36.26 -4.34
CA VAL A 498 15.13 36.60 -2.98
C VAL A 498 16.48 35.94 -2.74
N THR A 499 17.50 36.74 -2.44
CA THR A 499 18.85 36.21 -2.25
C THR A 499 18.99 35.48 -0.91
N VAL A 500 20.02 34.64 -0.80
CA VAL A 500 20.34 33.93 0.44
C VAL A 500 20.56 34.92 1.60
N GLU A 501 21.15 36.09 1.35
CA GLU A 501 21.35 37.14 2.36
C GLU A 501 20.02 37.73 2.84
N GLN A 502 19.08 37.96 1.93
CA GLN A 502 17.76 38.48 2.28
C GLN A 502 16.96 37.45 3.09
N ASN A 503 16.97 36.19 2.67
CA ASN A 503 16.32 35.10 3.40
C ASN A 503 16.99 34.83 4.76
N THR A 504 18.31 35.00 4.88
CA THR A 504 19.02 34.95 6.16
C THR A 504 18.50 36.05 7.09
N ALA A 505 18.35 37.28 6.61
CA ALA A 505 17.80 38.37 7.41
C ALA A 505 16.33 38.14 7.82
N PHE A 506 15.54 37.40 7.02
CA PHE A 506 14.17 37.05 7.37
C PHE A 506 14.11 35.91 8.40
N ILE A 507 14.89 34.83 8.19
CA ILE A 507 14.86 33.63 9.02
C ILE A 507 15.40 33.88 10.45
N ASP A 508 16.33 34.84 10.60
CA ASP A 508 16.89 35.28 11.88
C ASP A 508 15.92 36.11 12.73
N ARG A 509 14.90 36.72 12.10
CA ARG A 509 13.85 37.47 12.80
C ARG A 509 12.71 36.59 13.29
N LEU A 510 12.65 35.33 12.87
CA LEU A 510 11.64 34.38 13.31
C LEU A 510 11.95 33.88 14.73
N PRO A 511 10.93 33.74 15.60
CA PRO A 511 11.13 33.21 16.94
C PRO A 511 11.68 31.78 16.88
N ALA A 512 12.67 31.47 17.71
CA ALA A 512 13.22 30.12 17.80
C ALA A 512 12.13 29.11 18.19
N VAL A 513 12.08 27.97 17.50
CA VAL A 513 11.19 26.86 17.86
C VAL A 513 11.69 26.27 19.19
N PRO A 514 10.87 26.22 20.26
CA PRO A 514 11.29 25.64 21.52
C PRO A 514 11.60 24.14 21.33
N LYS A 515 12.78 23.70 21.77
CA LYS A 515 13.16 22.29 21.77
C LYS A 515 12.23 21.52 22.73
N PRO A 516 11.59 20.41 22.30
CA PRO A 516 10.87 19.56 23.23
C PRO A 516 11.89 18.86 24.14
N GLY A 517 11.85 19.16 25.44
CA GLY A 517 12.70 18.50 26.45
C GLY A 517 13.47 19.41 27.40
N ALA A 518 12.87 20.48 27.90
CA ALA A 518 13.43 21.21 29.05
C ALA A 518 12.34 21.93 29.86
N GLN A 519 11.43 21.17 30.50
CA GLN A 519 10.73 21.60 31.72
C GLN A 519 9.82 20.49 32.25
N ALA A 520 10.28 19.79 33.28
CA ALA A 520 9.43 19.16 34.31
C ALA A 520 10.27 18.82 35.55
N GLN A 521 10.88 19.82 36.18
CA GLN A 521 11.24 19.76 37.59
C GLN A 521 10.89 21.09 38.24
N SER A 522 9.65 21.18 38.70
CA SER A 522 9.30 21.72 40.03
C SER A 522 7.79 21.89 40.06
N GLN A 523 7.14 21.09 40.90
CA GLN A 523 6.25 21.56 41.95
C GLN A 523 5.57 20.33 42.55
N GLY A 524 6.15 19.87 43.67
CA GLY A 524 5.42 19.02 44.60
C GLY A 524 4.31 19.84 45.22
N HIS A 525 3.08 19.36 45.15
CA HIS A 525 2.01 19.75 46.05
C HIS A 525 1.67 18.55 46.91
N SER A 526 2.00 18.71 48.19
CA SER A 526 1.55 17.90 49.30
C SER A 526 0.04 17.99 49.40
N PHE A 527 -0.64 16.85 49.49
CA PHE A 527 -1.97 16.77 50.09
C PHE A 527 -1.83 16.06 51.43
N THR A 528 -2.39 16.70 52.46
CA THR A 528 -2.59 16.14 53.79
C THR A 528 -4.09 16.09 54.04
N PHE A 529 -4.52 14.95 54.60
CA PHE A 529 -5.84 14.52 55.07
C PHE A 529 -6.88 14.12 54.02
#